data_AF-A0A399M6G8-F1
#
_entry.id   AF-A0A399M6G8-F1
#
_cell.length_a   1.000
_cell.length_b   1.000
_cell.length_c   1.000
_cell.angle_alpha   90.00
_cell.angle_beta   90.00
_cell.angle_gamma   90.00
#
_symmetry.space_group_name_H-M   'P 1'
#
loop_
_entity.id
_entity.type
_entity.pdbx_description
1 polymer ?
#
loop_
_entity_poly.entity_id
_entity_poly.type
_entity_poly.pdbx_seq_one_letter_code
_entity_poly.pdbx_strand_id
1 'polypeptide(L)'
;MLITSATPQELVDWFHTRQEDQRIMCVMLAPELEDQQKLKELTLRFAAADAWLGSEVAFILLDPNGDSAVGLNRGMGEVGAFSGTAFPLRDTTGFRDLTDDWAHHREHVAQTSARGMARFVPEFMEIFGVNPQDLPCLSLVVQGVDESIVLSLGEDWTVDDLKAHLQKIRKIVDGAPNFKNEISSMAGLLPQSLERIQDLVNSISAKVAQASKILDQVLRRHNGNDDDRKMVASYVGQGCQGRVILESVLARFSFKDSEKFLRDEQITRLLKLADELDSRRAPLIELQRGGLFIPSVAELAQHWVESRDKLFEELQGLLPAKQVATTRINRSQLTRLKSVLEFVNTSGDVVSKAVAAYDWITKLTGKGG
;
A
#
# COMPACT_ATOMS: atom_id res chain seq x y z
N MET A 1 -14.54 -21.27 -4.75
CA MET A 1 -15.73 -20.59 -4.17
C MET A 1 -15.78 -20.82 -2.65
N LEU A 2 -16.15 -19.80 -1.86
CA LEU A 2 -16.19 -19.83 -0.39
C LEU A 2 -17.55 -19.36 0.14
N ILE A 3 -18.08 -20.04 1.16
CA ILE A 3 -19.26 -19.59 1.91
C ILE A 3 -18.80 -19.20 3.31
N THR A 4 -19.28 -18.07 3.83
CA THR A 4 -18.96 -17.65 5.20
C THR A 4 -20.13 -16.98 5.93
N SER A 5 -20.11 -17.07 7.25
CA SER A 5 -21.02 -16.37 8.17
C SER A 5 -20.49 -15.02 8.65
N ALA A 6 -19.31 -14.60 8.19
CA ALA A 6 -18.72 -13.30 8.54
C ALA A 6 -19.58 -12.14 8.07
N THR A 7 -19.48 -11.01 8.76
CA THR A 7 -20.06 -9.76 8.27
C THR A 7 -19.33 -9.29 7.01
N PRO A 8 -19.99 -8.52 6.12
CA PRO A 8 -19.37 -7.92 4.94
C PRO A 8 -18.04 -7.21 5.21
N GLN A 9 -17.94 -6.44 6.30
CA GLN A 9 -16.70 -5.74 6.66
C GLN A 9 -15.61 -6.72 7.12
N GLU A 10 -15.93 -7.67 8.00
CA GLU A 10 -14.97 -8.70 8.44
C GLU A 10 -14.42 -9.52 7.26
N LEU A 11 -15.26 -9.78 6.25
CA LEU A 11 -14.84 -10.50 5.04
C LEU A 11 -13.80 -9.70 4.24
N VAL A 12 -14.09 -8.43 3.95
CA VAL A 12 -13.15 -7.53 3.25
C VAL A 12 -11.85 -7.46 4.04
N ASP A 13 -11.96 -7.34 5.37
CA ASP A 13 -10.80 -7.21 6.24
C ASP A 13 -9.93 -8.48 6.25
N TRP A 14 -10.58 -9.64 6.35
CA TRP A 14 -9.94 -10.94 6.26
C TRP A 14 -9.21 -11.13 4.91
N PHE A 15 -9.84 -10.73 3.80
CA PHE A 15 -9.28 -10.92 2.48
C PHE A 15 -7.96 -10.15 2.31
N HIS A 16 -7.88 -8.92 2.80
CA HIS A 16 -6.64 -8.14 2.75
C HIS A 16 -5.57 -8.68 3.73
N THR A 17 -5.96 -9.00 4.97
CA THR A 17 -5.00 -9.33 6.02
C THR A 17 -4.52 -10.77 6.01
N ARG A 18 -5.43 -11.73 5.81
CA ARG A 18 -5.19 -13.15 6.12
C ARG A 18 -5.21 -14.07 4.92
N GLN A 19 -5.86 -13.70 3.81
CA GLN A 19 -5.83 -14.56 2.65
C GLN A 19 -4.40 -14.63 2.06
N GLU A 20 -3.97 -15.80 1.63
CA GLU A 20 -2.63 -16.03 1.06
C GLU A 20 -2.72 -16.56 -0.38
N ASP A 21 -3.78 -17.33 -0.69
CA ASP A 21 -3.87 -18.05 -1.95
C ASP A 21 -4.54 -17.26 -3.09
N GLN A 22 -5.56 -16.45 -2.79
CA GLN A 22 -6.33 -15.72 -3.80
C GLN A 22 -5.95 -14.24 -3.86
N ARG A 23 -5.74 -13.75 -5.08
CA ARG A 23 -5.35 -12.36 -5.37
C ARG A 23 -6.55 -11.44 -5.59
N ILE A 24 -7.69 -11.96 -6.05
CA ILE A 24 -8.94 -11.21 -6.16
C ILE A 24 -10.06 -11.91 -5.41
N MET A 25 -10.88 -11.10 -4.74
CA MET A 25 -12.17 -11.50 -4.20
C MET A 25 -13.28 -10.92 -5.07
N CYS A 26 -14.21 -11.77 -5.49
CA CYS A 26 -15.40 -11.43 -6.24
C CYS A 26 -16.63 -11.66 -5.35
N VAL A 27 -17.46 -10.62 -5.25
CA VAL A 27 -18.70 -10.61 -4.49
C VAL A 27 -19.82 -10.19 -5.43
N MET A 28 -20.79 -11.08 -5.65
CA MET A 28 -21.92 -10.80 -6.53
C MET A 28 -23.08 -10.20 -5.75
N LEU A 29 -23.47 -8.97 -6.09
CA LEU A 29 -24.59 -8.27 -5.46
C LEU A 29 -25.80 -8.35 -6.38
N ALA A 30 -26.73 -9.24 -6.06
CA ALA A 30 -27.88 -9.52 -6.90
C ALA A 30 -29.12 -9.81 -6.02
N PRO A 31 -29.90 -8.77 -5.66
CA PRO A 31 -30.94 -8.89 -4.64
C PRO A 31 -32.23 -9.51 -5.17
N GLU A 32 -32.49 -9.46 -6.48
CA GLU A 32 -33.75 -9.91 -7.07
C GLU A 32 -33.92 -11.43 -7.02
N LEU A 33 -35.17 -11.90 -6.95
CA LEU A 33 -35.46 -13.33 -6.82
C LEU A 33 -34.92 -14.14 -8.01
N GLU A 34 -34.99 -13.58 -9.21
CA GLU A 34 -34.45 -14.20 -10.42
C GLU A 34 -32.93 -14.36 -10.33
N ASP A 35 -32.23 -13.32 -9.85
CA ASP A 35 -30.79 -13.37 -9.68
C ASP A 35 -30.35 -14.38 -8.63
N GLN A 36 -31.11 -14.49 -7.53
CA GLN A 36 -30.89 -15.51 -6.51
C GLN A 36 -30.99 -16.93 -7.10
N GLN A 37 -31.89 -17.15 -8.07
CA GLN A 37 -31.98 -18.45 -8.76
C GLN A 37 -30.76 -18.72 -9.63
N LYS A 38 -30.26 -17.72 -10.37
CA LYS A 38 -29.03 -17.81 -11.16
C LYS A 38 -27.81 -18.07 -10.27
N LEU A 39 -27.72 -17.41 -9.11
CA LEU A 39 -26.63 -17.60 -8.13
C LEU A 39 -26.67 -18.99 -7.47
N LYS A 40 -27.87 -19.48 -7.18
CA LYS A 40 -28.09 -20.86 -6.72
C LYS A 40 -27.60 -21.86 -7.77
N GLU A 41 -27.96 -21.68 -9.04
CA GLU A 41 -27.51 -22.56 -10.14
C GLU A 41 -25.98 -22.56 -10.26
N LEU A 42 -25.34 -21.39 -10.14
CA LEU A 42 -23.88 -21.28 -10.12
C LEU A 42 -23.26 -22.09 -8.97
N THR A 43 -23.85 -22.01 -7.77
CA THR A 43 -23.39 -22.74 -6.58
C THR A 43 -23.57 -24.26 -6.73
N LEU A 44 -24.65 -24.71 -7.34
CA LEU A 44 -24.84 -26.13 -7.68
C LEU A 44 -23.81 -26.63 -8.69
N ARG A 45 -23.40 -25.76 -9.61
CA ARG A 45 -22.35 -26.02 -10.60
C ARG A 45 -20.96 -25.59 -10.10
N PHE A 46 -20.71 -25.65 -8.79
CA PHE A 46 -19.45 -25.14 -8.21
C PHE A 46 -18.20 -25.74 -8.87
N ALA A 47 -18.18 -27.03 -9.26
CA ALA A 47 -17.00 -27.65 -9.85
C ALA A 47 -16.61 -26.97 -11.17
N ALA A 48 -17.61 -26.59 -11.98
CA ALA A 48 -17.39 -25.81 -13.18
C ALA A 48 -16.99 -24.37 -12.84
N ALA A 49 -17.67 -23.74 -11.88
CA ALA A 49 -17.36 -22.38 -11.43
C ALA A 49 -15.93 -22.25 -10.87
N ASP A 50 -15.48 -23.21 -10.08
CA ASP A 50 -14.14 -23.26 -9.48
C ASP A 50 -13.06 -23.40 -10.57
N ALA A 51 -13.32 -24.18 -11.61
CA ALA A 51 -12.44 -24.27 -12.77
C ALA A 51 -12.35 -22.94 -13.54
N TRP A 52 -13.45 -22.16 -13.60
CA TRP A 52 -13.46 -20.84 -14.26
C TRP A 52 -12.67 -19.81 -13.46
N LEU A 53 -12.89 -19.77 -12.15
CA LEU A 53 -12.24 -18.88 -11.20
C LEU A 53 -10.73 -19.16 -11.08
N GLY A 54 -10.34 -20.43 -11.19
CA GLY A 54 -8.98 -20.86 -10.88
C GLY A 54 -8.67 -20.72 -9.39
N SER A 55 -7.42 -20.99 -9.01
CA SER A 55 -6.98 -20.89 -7.62
C SER A 55 -6.69 -19.45 -7.16
N GLU A 56 -6.82 -18.48 -8.07
CA GLU A 56 -6.41 -17.08 -7.91
C GLU A 56 -7.59 -16.12 -7.64
N VAL A 57 -8.81 -16.51 -8.03
CA VAL A 57 -10.04 -15.72 -7.82
C VAL A 57 -10.92 -16.41 -6.77
N ALA A 58 -11.15 -15.74 -5.65
CA ALA A 58 -12.13 -16.16 -4.67
C ALA A 58 -13.50 -15.61 -5.05
N PHE A 59 -14.51 -16.48 -5.17
CA PHE A 59 -15.92 -16.06 -5.27
C PHE A 59 -16.60 -16.34 -3.93
N ILE A 60 -17.12 -15.30 -3.28
CA ILE A 60 -17.64 -15.40 -1.90
C ILE A 60 -19.16 -15.26 -1.86
N LEU A 61 -19.77 -16.09 -1.03
CA LEU A 61 -21.18 -16.02 -0.66
C LEU A 61 -21.31 -15.91 0.87
N LEU A 62 -22.23 -15.06 1.33
CA LEU A 62 -22.53 -14.91 2.75
C LEU A 62 -23.81 -15.67 3.15
N ASP A 63 -23.79 -16.34 4.29
CA ASP A 63 -24.98 -16.97 4.90
C ASP A 63 -25.15 -16.52 6.37
N PRO A 64 -26.15 -15.66 6.68
CA PRO A 64 -26.33 -15.06 8.00
C PRO A 64 -26.81 -16.06 9.06
N ASN A 65 -27.33 -17.22 8.66
CA ASN A 65 -27.80 -18.24 9.61
C ASN A 65 -26.76 -19.35 9.82
N GLY A 66 -25.51 -19.09 9.45
CA GLY A 66 -24.40 -20.04 9.55
C GLY A 66 -23.93 -20.35 10.97
N ASP A 67 -24.84 -20.52 11.94
CA ASP A 67 -24.56 -21.17 13.23
C ASP A 67 -24.33 -22.68 13.03
N SER A 68 -25.08 -23.27 12.11
CA SER A 68 -24.70 -24.50 11.43
C SER A 68 -24.01 -24.09 10.16
N ALA A 69 -22.68 -24.11 10.16
CA ALA A 69 -21.90 -24.12 8.94
C ALA A 69 -22.64 -24.94 7.87
N VAL A 70 -22.66 -24.44 6.64
CA VAL A 70 -22.65 -25.33 5.48
C VAL A 70 -21.36 -26.14 5.61
N GLY A 71 -21.48 -27.20 6.39
CA GLY A 71 -20.42 -27.75 7.20
C GLY A 71 -20.95 -29.07 7.68
N LEU A 72 -20.81 -30.04 6.79
CA LEU A 72 -20.62 -31.40 7.20
C LEU A 72 -19.62 -31.42 8.35
N ASN A 73 -20.13 -31.76 9.53
CA ASN A 73 -19.41 -31.87 10.80
C ASN A 73 -17.94 -32.24 10.60
N ARG A 74 -17.04 -31.28 10.79
CA ARG A 74 -15.61 -31.51 11.07
C ARG A 74 -15.04 -30.28 11.74
N GLY A 75 -14.88 -30.38 13.06
CA GLY A 75 -14.22 -29.37 13.87
C GLY A 75 -12.81 -29.11 13.38
N MET A 76 -12.53 -27.86 13.05
CA MET A 76 -11.20 -27.31 12.90
C MET A 76 -11.24 -25.86 13.42
N GLY A 77 -10.74 -25.69 14.65
CA GLY A 77 -10.09 -24.49 15.19
C GLY A 77 -10.82 -23.14 15.15
N GLU A 78 -11.19 -22.64 16.33
CA GLU A 78 -11.42 -21.21 16.58
C GLU A 78 -10.11 -20.42 16.40
N VAL A 79 -10.12 -19.35 15.59
CA VAL A 79 -8.96 -18.44 15.44
C VAL A 79 -9.36 -16.97 15.63
N GLY A 80 -9.54 -16.58 16.89
CA GLY A 80 -9.07 -15.36 17.57
C GLY A 80 -9.44 -13.94 17.10
N ALA A 81 -9.80 -13.69 15.84
CA ALA A 81 -10.27 -12.35 15.39
C ALA A 81 -11.05 -12.38 14.06
N PHE A 82 -11.49 -13.57 13.63
CA PHE A 82 -12.49 -13.79 12.59
C PHE A 82 -13.59 -14.57 13.30
N SER A 83 -14.74 -13.94 13.54
CA SER A 83 -15.85 -14.58 14.25
C SER A 83 -16.64 -15.54 13.34
N GLY A 84 -16.58 -15.31 12.03
CA GLY A 84 -17.18 -16.17 11.02
C GLY A 84 -16.42 -17.49 10.84
N THR A 85 -17.07 -18.46 10.20
CA THR A 85 -16.37 -19.64 9.67
C THR A 85 -16.42 -19.56 8.14
N ALA A 86 -15.31 -19.82 7.45
CA ALA A 86 -15.24 -19.81 5.99
C ALA A 86 -14.93 -21.21 5.46
N PHE A 87 -15.71 -21.68 4.49
CA PHE A 87 -15.60 -23.04 3.96
C PHE A 87 -15.41 -23.02 2.45
N PRO A 88 -14.25 -23.50 1.94
CA PRO A 88 -14.08 -23.74 0.53
C PRO A 88 -15.01 -24.88 0.10
N LEU A 89 -15.95 -24.61 -0.82
CA LEU A 89 -16.87 -25.64 -1.32
C LEU A 89 -16.12 -26.84 -1.91
N ARG A 90 -14.95 -26.59 -2.51
CA ARG A 90 -14.05 -27.62 -3.04
C ARG A 90 -13.58 -28.64 -2.00
N ASP A 91 -13.62 -28.30 -0.71
CA ASP A 91 -13.16 -29.13 0.40
C ASP A 91 -14.32 -29.76 1.18
N THR A 92 -15.58 -29.44 0.82
CA THR A 92 -16.79 -29.97 1.44
C THR A 92 -17.22 -31.30 0.79
N THR A 93 -17.36 -32.37 1.58
CA THR A 93 -17.66 -33.73 1.05
C THR A 93 -18.92 -33.77 0.19
N GLY A 94 -20.01 -33.13 0.61
CA GLY A 94 -21.27 -33.13 -0.15
C GLY A 94 -21.23 -32.37 -1.48
N PHE A 95 -20.22 -31.52 -1.68
CA PHE A 95 -19.94 -30.87 -2.95
C PHE A 95 -18.94 -31.68 -3.79
N ARG A 96 -17.99 -32.39 -3.16
CA ARG A 96 -17.11 -33.33 -3.87
C ARG A 96 -17.82 -34.57 -4.40
N ASP A 97 -18.79 -35.08 -3.64
CA ASP A 97 -19.53 -36.30 -3.95
C ASP A 97 -20.80 -35.98 -4.75
N LEU A 98 -20.74 -36.19 -6.06
CA LEU A 98 -21.85 -35.88 -6.99
C LEU A 98 -22.97 -36.93 -7.01
N THR A 99 -22.96 -37.90 -6.09
CA THR A 99 -24.07 -38.84 -5.92
C THR A 99 -25.37 -38.14 -5.48
N ASP A 100 -26.48 -38.87 -5.63
CA ASP A 100 -27.81 -38.39 -5.24
C ASP A 100 -27.97 -38.21 -3.72
N ASP A 101 -27.14 -38.92 -2.93
CA ASP A 101 -27.14 -38.89 -1.47
C ASP A 101 -26.94 -37.47 -0.91
N TRP A 102 -26.21 -36.63 -1.66
CA TRP A 102 -25.90 -35.25 -1.28
C TRP A 102 -26.69 -34.21 -2.07
N ALA A 103 -27.55 -34.61 -3.02
CA ALA A 103 -28.25 -33.69 -3.90
C ALA A 103 -29.16 -32.72 -3.13
N HIS A 104 -29.94 -33.24 -2.18
CA HIS A 104 -30.82 -32.43 -1.33
C HIS A 104 -30.03 -31.47 -0.44
N HIS A 105 -28.86 -31.89 0.04
CA HIS A 105 -27.99 -31.05 0.85
C HIS A 105 -27.39 -29.90 0.02
N ARG A 106 -26.83 -30.20 -1.17
CA ARG A 106 -26.31 -29.17 -2.10
C ARG A 106 -27.38 -28.15 -2.48
N GLU A 107 -28.58 -28.63 -2.78
CA GLU A 107 -29.74 -27.81 -3.14
C GLU A 107 -30.12 -26.86 -2.01
N HIS A 108 -30.21 -27.38 -0.78
CA HIS A 108 -30.51 -26.57 0.40
C HIS A 108 -29.47 -25.48 0.60
N VAL A 109 -28.18 -25.84 0.59
CA VAL A 109 -27.05 -24.92 0.75
C VAL A 109 -27.04 -23.82 -0.32
N ALA A 110 -27.16 -24.20 -1.60
CA ALA A 110 -27.15 -23.25 -2.69
C ALA A 110 -28.32 -22.25 -2.56
N GLN A 111 -29.48 -22.72 -2.10
CA GLN A 111 -30.65 -21.87 -1.88
C GLN A 111 -30.50 -20.96 -0.65
N THR A 112 -29.97 -21.45 0.47
CA THR A 112 -29.80 -20.64 1.68
C THR A 112 -28.73 -19.58 1.47
N SER A 113 -27.59 -19.93 0.85
CA SER A 113 -26.52 -18.98 0.57
C SER A 113 -26.91 -17.92 -0.45
N ALA A 114 -27.66 -18.26 -1.51
CA ALA A 114 -28.15 -17.27 -2.47
C ALA A 114 -29.10 -16.25 -1.81
N ARG A 115 -30.00 -16.74 -0.94
CA ARG A 115 -30.90 -15.87 -0.15
C ARG A 115 -30.16 -15.07 0.92
N GLY A 116 -29.16 -15.67 1.55
CA GLY A 116 -28.30 -15.04 2.55
C GLY A 116 -27.54 -13.87 1.94
N MET A 117 -26.94 -14.09 0.78
CA MET A 117 -26.22 -13.07 0.03
C MET A 117 -27.09 -11.85 -0.29
N ALA A 118 -28.34 -12.08 -0.75
CA ALA A 118 -29.28 -11.00 -1.03
C ALA A 118 -29.59 -10.10 0.18
N ARG A 119 -29.54 -10.65 1.41
CA ARG A 119 -29.76 -9.87 2.64
C ARG A 119 -28.61 -8.92 2.96
N PHE A 120 -27.38 -9.27 2.56
CA PHE A 120 -26.19 -8.45 2.81
C PHE A 120 -25.92 -7.42 1.70
N VAL A 121 -26.72 -7.41 0.63
CA VAL A 121 -26.57 -6.44 -0.47
C VAL A 121 -26.53 -4.99 0.05
N PRO A 122 -27.42 -4.52 0.96
CA PRO A 122 -27.36 -3.14 1.45
C PRO A 122 -26.05 -2.78 2.13
N GLU A 123 -25.49 -3.67 2.94
CA GLU A 123 -24.21 -3.46 3.63
C GLU A 123 -23.04 -3.42 2.64
N PHE A 124 -23.04 -4.32 1.65
CA PHE A 124 -22.04 -4.28 0.58
C PHE A 124 -22.19 -3.06 -0.32
N MET A 125 -23.40 -2.54 -0.53
CA MET A 125 -23.61 -1.30 -1.27
C MET A 125 -22.98 -0.11 -0.55
N GLU A 126 -23.04 -0.08 0.79
CA GLU A 126 -22.36 0.94 1.58
C GLU A 126 -20.84 0.80 1.47
N ILE A 127 -20.30 -0.41 1.65
CA ILE A 127 -18.84 -0.68 1.60
C ILE A 127 -18.27 -0.37 0.22
N PHE A 128 -18.93 -0.82 -0.84
CA PHE A 128 -18.46 -0.69 -2.22
C PHE A 128 -19.04 0.53 -2.94
N GLY A 129 -19.76 1.42 -2.24
CA GLY A 129 -20.35 2.63 -2.83
C GLY A 129 -21.21 2.35 -4.08
N VAL A 130 -21.97 1.26 -4.07
CA VAL A 130 -22.81 0.78 -5.18
C VAL A 130 -24.16 1.47 -5.12
N ASN A 131 -24.64 2.02 -6.23
CA ASN A 131 -25.97 2.58 -6.33
C ASN A 131 -26.98 1.49 -6.76
N PRO A 132 -28.29 1.66 -6.47
CA PRO A 132 -29.30 0.69 -6.90
C PRO A 132 -29.29 0.41 -8.41
N GLN A 133 -29.01 1.42 -9.24
CA GLN A 133 -28.93 1.31 -10.69
C GLN A 133 -27.74 0.47 -11.20
N ASP A 134 -26.74 0.25 -10.35
CA ASP A 134 -25.56 -0.52 -10.73
C ASP A 134 -25.84 -2.04 -10.61
N LEU A 135 -26.90 -2.43 -9.87
CA LEU A 135 -27.30 -3.81 -9.63
C LEU A 135 -28.02 -4.43 -10.85
N PRO A 136 -27.89 -5.75 -11.07
CA PRO A 136 -26.98 -6.66 -10.39
C PRO A 136 -25.52 -6.39 -10.79
N CYS A 137 -24.58 -6.54 -9.86
CA CYS A 137 -23.17 -6.24 -10.10
C CYS A 137 -22.21 -7.26 -9.50
N LEU A 138 -20.97 -7.22 -9.98
CA LEU A 138 -19.83 -7.91 -9.41
C LEU A 138 -18.89 -6.89 -8.78
N SER A 139 -18.75 -6.93 -7.45
CA SER A 139 -17.75 -6.16 -6.72
C SER A 139 -16.47 -6.97 -6.60
N LEU A 140 -15.36 -6.42 -7.10
CA LEU A 140 -14.05 -7.03 -7.05
C LEU A 140 -13.13 -6.26 -6.12
N VAL A 141 -12.49 -7.00 -5.22
CA VAL A 141 -11.47 -6.49 -4.31
C VAL A 141 -10.13 -7.12 -4.70
N VAL A 142 -9.13 -6.28 -4.94
CA VAL A 142 -7.77 -6.73 -5.25
C VAL A 142 -6.96 -6.76 -3.97
N GLN A 143 -6.34 -7.89 -3.69
CA GLN A 143 -5.53 -8.04 -2.49
C GLN A 143 -4.32 -7.09 -2.55
N GLY A 144 -4.08 -6.35 -1.47
CA GLY A 144 -3.00 -5.36 -1.43
C GLY A 144 -3.35 -3.98 -2.01
N VAL A 145 -4.55 -3.77 -2.57
CA VAL A 145 -5.00 -2.48 -3.10
C VAL A 145 -6.19 -1.95 -2.29
N ASP A 146 -6.19 -0.67 -1.92
CA ASP A 146 -7.24 -0.01 -1.12
C ASP A 146 -8.41 0.49 -1.99
N GLU A 147 -8.61 -0.16 -3.15
CA GLU A 147 -9.62 0.17 -4.14
C GLU A 147 -10.30 -1.13 -4.61
N SER A 148 -11.60 -1.03 -4.79
CA SER A 148 -12.46 -2.03 -5.41
C SER A 148 -12.96 -1.53 -6.75
N ILE A 149 -13.37 -2.46 -7.60
CA ILE A 149 -14.05 -2.16 -8.84
C ILE A 149 -15.41 -2.86 -8.84
N VAL A 150 -16.46 -2.11 -9.19
CA VAL A 150 -17.83 -2.59 -9.31
C VAL A 150 -18.13 -2.69 -10.79
N LEU A 151 -18.44 -3.89 -11.28
CA LEU A 151 -18.84 -4.17 -12.66
C LEU A 151 -20.35 -4.40 -12.71
N SER A 152 -21.10 -3.51 -13.38
CA SER A 152 -22.53 -3.71 -13.56
C SER A 152 -22.79 -4.79 -14.62
N LEU A 153 -23.58 -5.81 -14.27
CA LEU A 153 -23.93 -6.92 -15.16
C LEU A 153 -25.13 -6.57 -16.06
N GLY A 154 -25.95 -5.61 -15.65
CA GLY A 154 -27.22 -5.29 -16.29
C GLY A 154 -28.34 -6.27 -15.92
N GLU A 155 -29.59 -5.88 -16.17
CA GLU A 155 -30.79 -6.64 -15.77
C GLU A 155 -30.89 -8.00 -16.49
N ASP A 156 -30.44 -8.08 -17.75
CA ASP A 156 -30.58 -9.27 -18.61
C ASP A 156 -29.38 -10.25 -18.54
N TRP A 157 -28.55 -10.17 -17.49
CA TRP A 157 -27.35 -11.00 -17.39
C TRP A 157 -27.66 -12.49 -17.30
N THR A 158 -26.74 -13.32 -17.85
CA THR A 158 -26.82 -14.78 -17.79
C THR A 158 -25.63 -15.41 -17.07
N VAL A 159 -25.78 -16.67 -16.64
CA VAL A 159 -24.70 -17.46 -16.02
C VAL A 159 -23.52 -17.64 -17.00
N ASP A 160 -23.79 -17.74 -18.30
CA ASP A 160 -22.74 -17.85 -19.33
C ASP A 160 -21.98 -16.54 -19.52
N ASP A 161 -22.65 -15.39 -19.42
CA ASP A 161 -21.98 -14.07 -19.41
C ASP A 161 -21.09 -13.96 -18.18
N LEU A 162 -21.62 -14.27 -16.99
CA LEU A 162 -20.87 -14.25 -15.74
C LEU A 162 -19.63 -15.15 -15.82
N LYS A 163 -19.77 -16.36 -16.37
CA LYS A 163 -18.63 -17.26 -16.64
C LYS A 163 -17.58 -16.58 -17.52
N ALA A 164 -18.00 -15.99 -18.64
CA ALA A 164 -17.07 -15.32 -19.56
C ALA A 164 -16.34 -14.16 -18.87
N HIS A 165 -17.04 -13.40 -18.02
CA HIS A 165 -16.44 -12.33 -17.22
C HIS A 165 -15.45 -12.87 -16.19
N LEU A 166 -15.80 -13.88 -15.41
CA LEU A 166 -14.91 -14.50 -14.41
C LEU A 166 -13.63 -15.06 -15.05
N GLN A 167 -13.73 -15.67 -16.23
CA GLN A 167 -12.55 -16.16 -16.97
C GLN A 167 -11.65 -15.01 -17.47
N LYS A 168 -12.23 -13.88 -17.89
CA LYS A 168 -11.46 -12.69 -18.28
C LYS A 168 -10.78 -12.05 -17.07
N ILE A 169 -11.51 -11.91 -15.95
CA ILE A 169 -10.98 -11.42 -14.67
C ILE A 169 -9.79 -12.27 -14.25
N ARG A 170 -9.93 -13.60 -14.25
CA ARG A 170 -8.82 -14.51 -13.95
C ARG A 170 -7.59 -14.24 -14.83
N LYS A 171 -7.75 -14.14 -16.15
CA LYS A 171 -6.61 -13.88 -17.06
C LYS A 171 -5.90 -12.57 -16.77
N ILE A 172 -6.67 -11.53 -16.44
CA ILE A 172 -6.12 -10.22 -16.06
C ILE A 172 -5.32 -10.34 -14.76
N VAL A 173 -5.87 -11.05 -13.76
CA VAL A 173 -5.21 -11.28 -12.45
C VAL A 173 -3.96 -12.14 -12.56
N ASP A 174 -3.99 -13.18 -13.38
CA ASP A 174 -2.83 -14.05 -13.63
C ASP A 174 -1.64 -13.22 -14.17
N GLY A 175 -1.91 -12.14 -14.91
CA GLY A 175 -0.91 -11.21 -15.43
C GLY A 175 -0.48 -10.08 -14.47
N ALA A 176 -1.12 -9.96 -13.30
CA ALA A 176 -0.84 -8.92 -12.32
C ALA A 176 0.06 -9.43 -11.16
N PRO A 177 0.93 -8.57 -10.60
CA PRO A 177 1.75 -8.94 -9.44
C PRO A 177 0.89 -9.15 -8.18
N ASN A 178 1.42 -9.90 -7.22
CA ASN A 178 0.81 -9.99 -5.89
C ASN A 178 1.15 -8.74 -5.06
N PHE A 179 0.33 -7.70 -5.18
CA PHE A 179 0.57 -6.40 -4.55
C PHE A 179 0.83 -6.48 -3.03
N LYS A 180 0.17 -7.40 -2.31
CA LYS A 180 0.39 -7.60 -0.86
C LYS A 180 1.82 -8.04 -0.55
N ASN A 181 2.31 -9.04 -1.28
CA ASN A 181 3.68 -9.57 -1.09
C ASN A 181 4.73 -8.55 -1.51
N GLU A 182 4.47 -7.85 -2.62
CA GLU A 182 5.34 -6.79 -3.13
C GLU A 182 5.47 -5.63 -2.12
N ILE A 183 4.34 -5.07 -1.66
CA ILE A 183 4.32 -3.98 -0.66
C ILE A 183 5.00 -4.41 0.65
N SER A 184 4.74 -5.63 1.12
CA SER A 184 5.35 -6.17 2.34
C SER A 184 6.87 -6.28 2.20
N SER A 185 7.35 -6.66 1.01
CA SER A 185 8.79 -6.77 0.72
C SER A 185 9.47 -5.40 0.74
N MET A 186 8.85 -4.37 0.14
CA MET A 186 9.35 -2.98 0.21
C MET A 186 9.35 -2.45 1.64
N ALA A 187 8.30 -2.74 2.42
CA ALA A 187 8.23 -2.36 3.83
C ALA A 187 9.29 -3.03 4.71
N GLY A 188 9.83 -4.20 4.32
CA GLY A 188 10.95 -4.86 5.00
C GLY A 188 12.32 -4.23 4.72
N LEU A 189 12.49 -3.61 3.54
CA LEU A 189 13.77 -3.02 3.10
C LEU A 189 14.01 -1.62 3.70
N LEU A 190 12.95 -0.89 4.02
CA LEU A 190 13.01 0.52 4.44
C LEU A 190 13.41 0.75 5.92
N PRO A 191 12.94 -0.01 6.93
CA PRO A 191 13.09 0.34 8.35
C PRO A 191 14.54 0.42 8.87
N GLN A 192 15.40 -0.53 8.49
CA GLN A 192 16.75 -0.64 9.07
C GLN A 192 17.73 0.43 8.57
N SER A 193 17.54 0.90 7.34
CA SER A 193 18.39 1.92 6.73
C SER A 193 17.96 3.33 7.13
N LEU A 194 16.66 3.55 7.38
CA LEU A 194 16.10 4.88 7.62
C LEU A 194 16.26 5.37 9.06
N GLU A 195 16.21 4.50 10.07
CA GLU A 195 16.54 4.89 11.45
C GLU A 195 17.99 5.40 11.55
N ARG A 196 18.91 4.73 10.85
CA ARG A 196 20.32 5.15 10.77
C ARG A 196 20.50 6.47 10.02
N ILE A 197 19.73 6.70 8.96
CA ILE A 197 19.72 7.98 8.23
C ILE A 197 19.15 9.10 9.11
N GLN A 198 18.12 8.81 9.90
CA GLN A 198 17.49 9.79 10.77
C GLN A 198 18.44 10.34 11.84
N ASP A 199 19.13 9.44 12.54
CA ASP A 199 20.13 9.82 13.53
C ASP A 199 21.28 10.62 12.91
N LEU A 200 21.68 10.23 11.70
CA LEU A 200 22.72 10.91 10.94
C LEU A 200 22.29 12.32 10.51
N VAL A 201 21.06 12.48 10.00
CA VAL A 201 20.45 13.75 9.61
C VAL A 201 20.30 14.69 10.81
N ASN A 202 19.74 14.19 11.91
CA ASN A 202 19.60 14.96 13.15
C ASN A 202 20.96 15.45 13.65
N SER A 203 21.97 14.58 13.57
CA SER A 203 23.33 14.92 13.96
C SER A 203 23.96 15.97 13.03
N ILE A 204 23.79 15.85 11.71
CA ILE A 204 24.24 16.84 10.72
C ILE A 204 23.58 18.20 11.00
N SER A 205 22.25 18.24 11.15
CA SER A 205 21.49 19.47 11.42
C SER A 205 21.94 20.15 12.71
N ALA A 206 22.15 19.39 13.79
CA ALA A 206 22.67 19.91 15.05
C ALA A 206 24.08 20.52 14.88
N LYS A 207 24.93 19.89 14.08
CA LYS A 207 26.30 20.35 13.80
C LYS A 207 26.33 21.57 12.87
N VAL A 208 25.43 21.65 11.89
CA VAL A 208 25.23 22.84 11.04
C VAL A 208 24.76 24.02 11.89
N ALA A 209 23.77 23.83 12.76
CA ALA A 209 23.31 24.87 13.69
C ALA A 209 24.43 25.33 14.64
N GLN A 210 25.26 24.39 15.11
CA GLN A 210 26.44 24.70 15.91
C GLN A 210 27.46 25.54 15.12
N ALA A 211 27.76 25.16 13.87
CA ALA A 211 28.68 25.90 13.01
C ALA A 211 28.16 27.31 12.70
N SER A 212 26.87 27.45 12.36
CA SER A 212 26.22 28.75 12.14
C SER A 212 26.35 29.65 13.36
N LYS A 213 26.07 29.12 14.56
CA LYS A 213 26.18 29.89 15.81
C LYS A 213 27.62 30.35 16.07
N ILE A 214 28.62 29.52 15.78
CA ILE A 214 30.02 29.91 15.96
C ILE A 214 30.42 30.97 14.93
N LEU A 215 30.03 30.83 13.66
CA LEU A 215 30.29 31.83 12.62
C LEU A 215 29.67 33.18 12.96
N ASP A 216 28.42 33.21 13.44
CA ASP A 216 27.78 34.43 13.90
C ASP A 216 28.51 35.09 15.08
N GLN A 217 29.01 34.27 16.02
CA GLN A 217 29.80 34.77 17.15
C GLN A 217 31.14 35.37 16.71
N VAL A 218 31.82 34.73 15.74
CA VAL A 218 33.07 35.24 15.15
C VAL A 218 32.80 36.58 14.46
N LEU A 219 31.76 36.68 13.62
CA LEU A 219 31.40 37.93 12.95
C LEU A 219 31.10 39.05 13.95
N ARG A 220 30.36 38.78 15.04
CA ARG A 220 30.07 39.79 16.06
C ARG A 220 31.31 40.22 16.84
N ARG A 221 32.19 39.29 17.18
CA ARG A 221 33.41 39.55 17.97
C ARG A 221 34.42 40.41 17.23
N HIS A 222 34.53 40.20 15.91
CA HIS A 222 35.53 40.88 15.07
C HIS A 222 34.92 42.00 14.21
N ASN A 223 33.67 42.42 14.49
CA ASN A 223 32.96 43.48 13.79
C ASN A 223 32.85 43.27 12.26
N GLY A 224 32.47 42.06 11.85
CA GLY A 224 32.26 41.71 10.46
C GLY A 224 31.19 42.58 9.78
N ASN A 225 31.48 42.96 8.54
CA ASN A 225 30.63 43.83 7.74
C ASN A 225 29.49 43.03 7.07
N ASP A 226 28.64 43.72 6.30
CA ASP A 226 27.50 43.08 5.64
C ASP A 226 27.90 42.05 4.57
N ASP A 227 29.06 42.22 3.95
CA ASP A 227 29.57 41.26 2.96
C ASP A 227 30.08 39.98 3.64
N ASP A 228 30.72 40.08 4.80
CA ASP A 228 31.11 38.94 5.64
C ASP A 228 29.88 38.14 6.07
N ARG A 229 28.80 38.84 6.46
CA ARG A 229 27.50 38.22 6.83
C ARG A 229 26.86 37.50 5.64
N LYS A 230 26.89 38.08 4.44
CA LYS A 230 26.38 37.43 3.22
C LYS A 230 27.17 36.17 2.87
N MET A 231 28.50 36.20 3.01
CA MET A 231 29.34 35.01 2.76
C MET A 231 29.03 33.89 3.75
N VAL A 232 28.89 34.21 5.05
CA VAL A 232 28.47 33.23 6.06
C VAL A 232 27.07 32.70 5.78
N ALA A 233 26.10 33.56 5.48
CA ALA A 233 24.74 33.15 5.15
C ALA A 233 24.69 32.23 3.92
N SER A 234 25.52 32.49 2.90
CA SER A 234 25.65 31.63 1.73
C SER A 234 26.25 30.26 2.07
N TYR A 235 27.32 30.22 2.87
CA TYR A 235 27.94 28.97 3.31
C TYR A 235 27.02 28.13 4.22
N VAL A 236 26.32 28.78 5.15
CA VAL A 236 25.30 28.14 6.01
C VAL A 236 24.10 27.68 5.18
N GLY A 237 23.67 28.46 4.19
CA GLY A 237 22.59 28.11 3.26
C GLY A 237 22.92 26.90 2.38
N GLN A 238 24.21 26.67 2.11
CA GLN A 238 24.72 25.44 1.49
C GLN A 238 24.84 24.28 2.49
N GLY A 239 24.51 24.50 3.75
CA GLY A 239 24.59 23.50 4.82
C GLY A 239 25.98 23.36 5.43
N CYS A 240 26.89 24.32 5.31
CA CYS A 240 28.28 24.20 5.77
C CYS A 240 29.02 23.02 5.11
N GLN A 241 29.07 23.01 3.77
CA GLN A 241 29.72 21.95 2.98
C GLN A 241 31.21 22.18 2.86
N GLY A 242 32.04 21.18 3.21
CA GLY A 242 33.44 21.19 2.83
C GLY A 242 34.32 22.09 3.70
N ARG A 243 35.33 21.51 4.32
CA ARG A 243 36.39 22.29 5.00
C ARG A 243 37.07 23.30 4.08
N VAL A 244 37.36 22.94 2.83
CA VAL A 244 38.02 23.84 1.86
C VAL A 244 37.17 25.08 1.55
N ILE A 245 35.86 24.92 1.49
CA ILE A 245 34.93 26.04 1.25
C ILE A 245 34.89 26.95 2.48
N LEU A 246 34.85 26.37 3.69
CA LEU A 246 34.96 27.14 4.93
C LEU A 246 36.27 27.95 4.98
N GLU A 247 37.41 27.33 4.69
CA GLU A 247 38.71 28.00 4.66
C GLU A 247 38.72 29.15 3.64
N SER A 248 38.10 28.96 2.47
CA SER A 248 37.94 30.03 1.48
C SER A 248 37.04 31.17 1.96
N VAL A 249 36.00 30.89 2.74
CA VAL A 249 35.11 31.92 3.32
C VAL A 249 35.88 32.72 4.38
N LEU A 250 36.59 32.04 5.28
CA LEU A 250 37.37 32.67 6.35
C LEU A 250 38.50 33.56 5.79
N ALA A 251 39.17 33.11 4.71
CA ALA A 251 40.24 33.86 4.06
C ALA A 251 39.77 35.13 3.32
N ARG A 252 38.45 35.34 3.20
CA ARG A 252 37.84 36.50 2.54
C ARG A 252 37.24 37.50 3.52
N PHE A 253 37.23 37.20 4.82
CA PHE A 253 36.70 38.12 5.81
C PHE A 253 37.47 39.44 5.83
N SER A 254 36.73 40.53 6.07
CA SER A 254 37.29 41.89 6.16
C SER A 254 38.37 42.04 7.25
N PHE A 255 38.36 41.16 8.25
CA PHE A 255 39.28 41.14 9.39
C PHE A 255 40.26 39.94 9.38
N LYS A 256 40.44 39.28 8.23
CA LYS A 256 41.25 38.05 8.09
C LYS A 256 42.69 38.15 8.59
N ASP A 257 43.31 39.33 8.49
CA ASP A 257 44.72 39.56 8.84
C ASP A 257 44.88 40.03 10.30
N SER A 258 43.79 40.14 11.06
CA SER A 258 43.81 40.54 12.47
C SER A 258 44.48 39.47 13.34
N GLU A 259 45.46 39.86 14.15
CA GLU A 259 46.13 38.95 15.09
C GLU A 259 45.15 38.31 16.09
N LYS A 260 44.08 39.04 16.47
CA LYS A 260 43.01 38.52 17.32
C LYS A 260 42.17 37.44 16.62
N PHE A 261 42.00 37.54 15.31
CA PHE A 261 41.27 36.55 14.51
C PHE A 261 42.13 35.31 14.27
N LEU A 262 43.42 35.50 13.91
CA LEU A 262 44.35 34.39 13.67
C LEU A 262 44.58 33.49 14.90
N ARG A 263 44.39 34.03 16.11
CA ARG A 263 44.47 33.28 17.38
C ARG A 263 43.11 32.84 17.94
N ASP A 264 42.02 33.04 17.20
CA ASP A 264 40.68 32.69 17.68
C ASP A 264 40.48 31.16 17.66
N GLU A 265 40.44 30.55 18.84
CA GLU A 265 40.24 29.10 19.01
C GLU A 265 38.92 28.59 18.39
N GLN A 266 37.94 29.48 18.17
CA GLN A 266 36.70 29.12 17.49
C GLN A 266 36.91 28.77 16.01
N ILE A 267 37.97 29.28 15.37
CA ILE A 267 38.30 28.91 13.98
C ILE A 267 38.73 27.45 13.92
N THR A 268 39.63 27.02 14.81
CA THR A 268 40.06 25.62 14.90
C THR A 268 38.87 24.69 15.19
N ARG A 269 37.92 25.13 16.02
CA ARG A 269 36.68 24.39 16.30
C ARG A 269 35.77 24.31 15.07
N LEU A 270 35.66 25.38 14.29
CA LEU A 270 34.89 25.42 13.04
C LEU A 270 35.45 24.47 11.99
N LEU A 271 36.79 24.45 11.81
CA LEU A 271 37.44 23.55 10.87
C LEU A 271 37.22 22.07 11.24
N LYS A 272 37.35 21.73 12.53
CA LYS A 272 37.01 20.38 13.02
C LYS A 272 35.54 20.02 12.79
N LEU A 273 34.62 20.97 13.01
CA LEU A 273 33.19 20.76 12.73
C LEU A 273 32.90 20.54 11.25
N ALA A 274 33.64 21.19 10.34
CA ALA A 274 33.52 20.95 8.91
C ALA A 274 33.99 19.53 8.53
N ASP A 275 35.12 19.07 9.07
CA ASP A 275 35.59 17.69 8.86
C ASP A 275 34.62 16.64 9.46
N GLU A 276 34.05 16.93 10.64
CA GLU A 276 33.00 16.09 11.26
C GLU A 276 31.73 16.04 10.40
N LEU A 277 31.34 17.17 9.78
CA LEU A 277 30.19 17.24 8.89
C LEU A 277 30.44 16.44 7.61
N ASP A 278 31.62 16.54 7.02
CA ASP A 278 31.98 15.81 5.80
C ASP A 278 32.07 14.30 6.04
N SER A 279 32.68 13.86 7.15
CA SER A 279 32.70 12.43 7.54
C SER A 279 31.32 11.87 7.83
N ARG A 280 30.40 12.67 8.41
CA ARG A 280 29.00 12.28 8.60
C ARG A 280 28.20 12.25 7.30
N ARG A 281 28.58 13.00 6.28
CA ARG A 281 27.93 12.97 4.95
C ARG A 281 28.42 11.84 4.07
N ALA A 282 29.64 11.34 4.27
CA ALA A 282 30.23 10.30 3.42
C ALA A 282 29.34 9.05 3.25
N PRO A 283 28.71 8.50 4.31
CA PRO A 283 27.78 7.38 4.16
C PRO A 283 26.53 7.70 3.32
N LEU A 284 26.01 8.94 3.39
CA LEU A 284 24.88 9.37 2.56
C LEU A 284 25.26 9.48 1.09
N ILE A 285 26.48 9.96 0.82
CA ILE A 285 27.03 10.07 -0.53
C ILE A 285 27.29 8.68 -1.12
N GLU A 286 27.78 7.73 -0.31
CA GLU A 286 27.93 6.32 -0.73
C GLU A 286 26.58 5.66 -1.02
N LEU A 287 25.56 5.90 -0.19
CA LEU A 287 24.19 5.46 -0.46
C LEU A 287 23.62 6.06 -1.75
N GLN A 288 23.89 7.33 -2.02
CA GLN A 288 23.48 7.99 -3.27
C GLN A 288 24.21 7.42 -4.50
N ARG A 289 25.52 7.16 -4.39
CA ARG A 289 26.35 6.57 -5.46
C ARG A 289 26.00 5.11 -5.73
N GLY A 290 25.57 4.39 -4.70
CA GLY A 290 25.10 3.02 -4.83
C GLY A 290 23.80 2.89 -5.62
N GLY A 291 23.03 3.97 -5.83
CA GLY A 291 21.79 3.99 -6.63
C GLY A 291 20.64 3.12 -6.09
N LEU A 292 20.89 2.33 -5.05
CA LEU A 292 20.10 1.15 -4.68
C LEU A 292 18.93 1.41 -3.75
N PHE A 293 18.69 2.64 -3.26
CA PHE A 293 17.75 2.82 -2.13
C PHE A 293 16.67 3.89 -2.27
N ILE A 294 16.83 4.94 -3.10
CA ILE A 294 15.79 5.97 -3.26
C ILE A 294 15.22 5.98 -4.69
N PRO A 295 16.05 5.97 -5.75
CA PRO A 295 15.55 5.67 -7.10
C PRO A 295 14.92 4.29 -7.17
N SER A 296 15.56 3.25 -6.64
CA SER A 296 15.04 1.87 -6.66
C SER A 296 13.67 1.73 -5.99
N VAL A 297 13.46 2.37 -4.84
CA VAL A 297 12.17 2.32 -4.12
C VAL A 297 11.12 3.12 -4.88
N ALA A 298 11.49 4.30 -5.43
CA ALA A 298 10.60 5.08 -6.28
C ALA A 298 10.22 4.32 -7.57
N GLU A 299 11.18 3.66 -8.21
CA GLU A 299 11.03 2.88 -9.44
C GLU A 299 10.18 1.65 -9.20
N LEU A 300 10.39 0.93 -8.09
CA LEU A 300 9.55 -0.19 -7.68
C LEU A 300 8.12 0.26 -7.36
N ALA A 301 7.97 1.34 -6.60
CA ALA A 301 6.66 1.91 -6.29
C ALA A 301 5.94 2.41 -7.56
N GLN A 302 6.66 3.07 -8.46
CA GLN A 302 6.15 3.52 -9.76
C GLN A 302 5.68 2.33 -10.59
N HIS A 303 6.52 1.30 -10.75
CA HIS A 303 6.17 0.10 -11.49
C HIS A 303 4.91 -0.58 -10.93
N TRP A 304 4.74 -0.61 -9.60
CA TRP A 304 3.53 -1.17 -8.99
C TRP A 304 2.30 -0.28 -9.17
N VAL A 305 2.44 1.04 -9.13
CA VAL A 305 1.35 1.96 -9.47
C VAL A 305 0.93 1.77 -10.91
N GLU A 306 1.87 1.72 -11.85
CA GLU A 306 1.59 1.47 -13.26
C GLU A 306 0.94 0.08 -13.48
N SER A 307 1.42 -0.94 -12.76
CA SER A 307 0.84 -2.29 -12.81
C SER A 307 -0.59 -2.32 -12.26
N ARG A 308 -0.86 -1.59 -11.18
CA ARG A 308 -2.19 -1.43 -10.61
C ARG A 308 -3.09 -0.68 -11.59
N ASP A 309 -2.66 0.46 -12.10
CA ASP A 309 -3.46 1.29 -13.00
C ASP A 309 -3.82 0.50 -14.26
N LYS A 310 -2.87 -0.25 -14.83
CA LYS A 310 -3.11 -1.19 -15.92
C LYS A 310 -4.13 -2.28 -15.56
N LEU A 311 -4.02 -2.88 -14.37
CA LEU A 311 -5.00 -3.85 -13.88
C LEU A 311 -6.41 -3.24 -13.83
N PHE A 312 -6.57 -2.03 -13.28
CA PHE A 312 -7.87 -1.39 -13.19
C PHE A 312 -8.41 -0.97 -14.56
N GLU A 313 -7.56 -0.49 -15.48
CA GLU A 313 -7.94 -0.19 -16.86
C GLU A 313 -8.46 -1.46 -17.58
N GLU A 314 -7.76 -2.58 -17.45
CA GLU A 314 -8.18 -3.86 -18.04
C GLU A 314 -9.51 -4.37 -17.45
N LEU A 315 -9.71 -4.22 -16.13
CA LEU A 315 -10.96 -4.60 -15.47
C LEU A 315 -12.12 -3.65 -15.86
N GLN A 316 -11.88 -2.35 -15.94
CA GLN A 316 -12.87 -1.36 -16.41
C GLN A 316 -13.27 -1.58 -17.87
N GLY A 317 -12.37 -2.12 -18.69
CA GLY A 317 -12.65 -2.50 -20.07
C GLY A 317 -13.63 -3.68 -20.22
N LEU A 318 -13.98 -4.39 -19.14
CA LEU A 318 -14.84 -5.57 -19.22
C LEU A 318 -16.33 -5.24 -19.33
N LEU A 319 -16.80 -4.26 -18.56
CA LEU A 319 -18.20 -3.89 -18.35
C LEU A 319 -18.27 -2.43 -17.88
N PRO A 320 -19.45 -1.78 -17.91
CA PRO A 320 -19.64 -0.51 -17.21
C PRO A 320 -19.18 -0.64 -15.75
N ALA A 321 -18.15 0.12 -15.40
CA ALA A 321 -17.40 -0.08 -14.18
C ALA A 321 -17.24 1.20 -13.38
N LYS A 322 -17.20 1.06 -12.05
CA LYS A 322 -16.89 2.15 -11.12
C LYS A 322 -15.81 1.71 -10.15
N GLN A 323 -14.79 2.55 -9.99
CA GLN A 323 -13.74 2.37 -8.99
C GLN A 323 -14.16 3.03 -7.68
N VAL A 324 -14.02 2.30 -6.56
CA VAL A 324 -14.43 2.75 -5.23
C VAL A 324 -13.36 2.43 -4.21
N ALA A 325 -12.94 3.42 -3.43
CA ALA A 325 -11.97 3.24 -2.35
C ALA A 325 -12.57 2.43 -1.20
N THR A 326 -11.91 1.32 -0.82
CA THR A 326 -12.36 0.41 0.26
C THR A 326 -11.36 0.47 1.40
N THR A 327 -11.47 1.52 2.21
CA THR A 327 -10.42 1.92 3.15
C THR A 327 -10.26 0.94 4.31
N ARG A 328 -9.03 0.51 4.62
CA ARG A 328 -8.37 0.74 5.93
C ARG A 328 -7.11 -0.09 6.20
N ILE A 329 -6.86 -1.19 5.50
CA ILE A 329 -5.95 -2.23 6.04
C ILE A 329 -4.48 -2.06 5.68
N ASN A 330 -4.17 -1.52 4.51
CA ASN A 330 -2.77 -1.24 4.15
C ASN A 330 -2.27 0.10 4.71
N ARG A 331 -3.16 0.86 5.36
CA ARG A 331 -2.84 2.18 5.91
C ARG A 331 -1.74 2.12 6.96
N SER A 332 -1.62 1.06 7.77
CA SER A 332 -0.60 1.02 8.83
C SER A 332 0.83 0.89 8.29
N GLN A 333 1.05 -0.04 7.35
CA GLN A 333 2.35 -0.24 6.69
C GLN A 333 2.69 0.94 5.77
N LEU A 334 1.71 1.45 5.03
CA LEU A 334 1.91 2.56 4.12
C LEU A 334 2.01 3.92 4.84
N THR A 335 1.32 4.13 5.97
CA THR A 335 1.52 5.32 6.83
C THR A 335 2.90 5.28 7.46
N ARG A 336 3.38 4.09 7.86
CA ARG A 336 4.75 3.93 8.33
C ARG A 336 5.75 4.31 7.22
N LEU A 337 5.54 3.84 6.00
CA LEU A 337 6.35 4.19 4.83
C LEU A 337 6.32 5.70 4.51
N LYS A 338 5.12 6.29 4.49
CA LYS A 338 4.84 7.71 4.31
C LYS A 338 5.58 8.56 5.35
N SER A 339 5.42 8.24 6.64
CA SER A 339 6.07 8.95 7.76
C SER A 339 7.60 8.85 7.72
N VAL A 340 8.13 7.75 7.18
CA VAL A 340 9.55 7.48 7.12
C VAL A 340 10.21 8.21 5.94
N LEU A 341 9.49 8.39 4.82
CA LEU A 341 9.97 9.15 3.66
C LEU A 341 9.80 10.67 3.80
N GLU A 342 8.76 11.13 4.48
CA GLU A 342 8.58 12.55 4.87
C GLU A 342 9.75 13.09 5.71
N PHE A 343 10.48 12.19 6.38
CA PHE A 343 11.59 12.54 7.27
C PHE A 343 12.93 12.72 6.55
N VAL A 344 13.06 12.31 5.27
CA VAL A 344 14.31 12.41 4.50
C VAL A 344 14.48 13.84 3.96
N ASN A 345 14.78 14.79 4.84
CA ASN A 345 15.12 16.16 4.47
C ASN A 345 16.57 16.48 4.86
N THR A 346 17.53 16.30 3.93
CA THR A 346 18.80 17.04 3.92
C THR A 346 19.35 17.23 2.48
N SER A 347 19.51 18.50 2.09
CA SER A 347 20.15 19.10 0.91
C SER A 347 20.66 18.23 -0.27
N GLY A 348 20.12 18.47 -1.47
CA GLY A 348 20.58 17.94 -2.77
C GLY A 348 19.64 16.91 -3.41
N ASP A 349 19.98 16.41 -4.61
CA ASP A 349 19.29 15.40 -5.48
C ASP A 349 18.58 14.25 -4.73
N VAL A 350 19.08 13.88 -3.55
CA VAL A 350 18.48 12.92 -2.60
C VAL A 350 17.08 13.33 -2.13
N VAL A 351 16.84 14.62 -1.86
CA VAL A 351 15.53 15.14 -1.40
C VAL A 351 14.49 15.03 -2.51
N SER A 352 14.81 15.41 -3.74
CA SER A 352 13.90 15.28 -4.89
C SER A 352 13.55 13.82 -5.17
N LYS A 353 14.52 12.91 -5.01
CA LYS A 353 14.30 11.46 -5.15
C LYS A 353 13.42 10.89 -4.04
N ALA A 354 13.60 11.35 -2.79
CA ALA A 354 12.77 10.91 -1.67
C ALA A 354 11.33 11.42 -1.77
N VAL A 355 11.13 12.65 -2.23
CA VAL A 355 9.80 13.20 -2.55
C VAL A 355 9.14 12.41 -3.67
N ALA A 356 9.88 12.04 -4.73
CA ALA A 356 9.34 11.19 -5.80
C ALA A 356 8.96 9.79 -5.29
N ALA A 357 9.78 9.17 -4.44
CA ALA A 357 9.44 7.88 -3.81
C ALA A 357 8.18 8.00 -2.95
N TYR A 358 8.08 9.07 -2.17
CA TYR A 358 6.91 9.38 -1.35
C TYR A 358 5.64 9.56 -2.19
N ASP A 359 5.72 10.32 -3.28
CA ASP A 359 4.58 10.55 -4.18
C ASP A 359 4.11 9.25 -4.80
N TRP A 360 5.04 8.37 -5.24
CA TRP A 360 4.68 7.06 -5.78
C TRP A 360 4.10 6.11 -4.75
N ILE A 361 4.61 6.12 -3.52
CA ILE A 361 4.03 5.34 -2.43
C ILE A 361 2.64 5.87 -2.07
N THR A 362 2.45 7.18 -2.05
CA THR A 362 1.13 7.81 -1.83
C THR A 362 0.16 7.50 -2.97
N LYS A 363 0.64 7.42 -4.22
CA LYS A 363 -0.19 6.95 -5.34
C LYS A 363 -0.54 5.48 -5.17
N LEU A 364 0.41 4.63 -4.75
CA LEU A 364 0.19 3.21 -4.47
C LEU A 364 -0.86 3.00 -3.37
N THR A 365 -0.92 3.90 -2.37
CA THR A 365 -1.92 3.86 -1.30
C THR A 365 -3.33 4.25 -1.74
N GLY A 366 -3.51 4.82 -2.94
CA GLY A 366 -4.75 5.49 -3.32
C GLY A 366 -4.86 6.89 -2.70
N LYS A 367 -5.72 7.74 -3.29
CA LYS A 367 -5.96 9.12 -2.81
C LYS A 367 -6.80 9.11 -1.53
N GLY A 368 -6.17 8.83 -0.40
CA GLY A 368 -6.75 8.97 0.94
C GLY A 368 -5.93 9.93 1.80
N GLY A 369 -6.20 11.23 1.66
CA GLY A 369 -5.80 12.26 2.62
C GLY A 369 -6.65 12.23 3.87
#